data_AF-A0A6I0EA12-F1
#
_entry.id   AF-A0A6I0EA12-F1
#
_cell.length_a   1.000
_cell.length_b   1.000
_cell.length_c   1.000
_cell.angle_alpha   90.00
_cell.angle_beta   90.00
_cell.angle_gamma   90.00
#
_symmetry.space_group_name_H-M   'P 1'
#
loop_
_entity.id
_entity.type
_entity.pdbx_description
1 polymer ?
#
loop_
_entity_poly.entity_id
_entity_poly.type
_entity_poly.pdbx_seq_one_letter_code
_entity_poly.pdbx_strand_id
1 'polypeptide(L)' 'MAFVTGDVVPVTGDELPFKVVFKQGETILTEWLVESKEDGELQIVETLKSLVDDDEDEEGDDDD' A
#
# COMPACT_ATOMS: atom_id res chain seq x y z
N MET A 1 -1.87 13.61 12.57
CA MET A 1 -2.18 12.56 11.56
C MET A 1 -0.87 12.05 11.02
N ALA A 2 -0.63 10.73 11.09
CA ALA A 2 0.53 10.11 10.49
C ALA A 2 0.08 9.42 9.20
N PHE A 3 0.62 9.88 8.06
CA PHE A 3 0.27 9.34 6.75
C PHE A 3 0.92 7.98 6.54
N VAL A 4 0.16 7.05 5.98
CA VAL A 4 0.71 5.79 5.49
C VAL A 4 1.37 6.03 4.15
N THR A 5 2.57 5.47 3.95
CA THR A 5 3.32 5.53 2.70
C THR A 5 3.72 4.13 2.27
N GLY A 6 3.51 3.82 0.99
CA GLY A 6 4.01 2.61 0.35
C GLY A 6 5.28 2.93 -0.43
N ASP A 7 6.29 2.07 -0.34
CA ASP A 7 7.56 2.19 -1.06
C ASP A 7 7.99 0.83 -1.63
N VAL A 8 8.65 0.83 -2.78
CA VAL A 8 9.22 -0.38 -3.39
C VAL A 8 10.73 -0.34 -3.28
N VAL A 9 11.28 -1.18 -2.41
CA VAL A 9 12.72 -1.23 -2.15
C VAL A 9 13.34 -2.47 -2.80
N PRO A 10 14.52 -2.33 -3.44
CA PRO A 10 15.26 -3.48 -3.91
C PRO A 10 15.79 -4.29 -2.74
N VAL A 11 15.71 -5.61 -2.84
CA VAL A 11 16.26 -6.55 -1.86
C VAL A 11 17.32 -7.43 -2.52
N THR A 12 18.40 -7.67 -1.77
CA THR A 12 19.52 -8.49 -2.24
C THR A 12 19.55 -9.80 -1.47
N GLY A 13 19.49 -10.92 -2.18
CA GLY A 13 19.62 -12.26 -1.59
C GLY A 13 18.30 -12.99 -1.32
N ASP A 14 17.17 -12.40 -1.69
CA ASP A 14 15.84 -13.02 -1.65
C ASP A 14 15.44 -13.63 -3.00
N GLU A 15 14.39 -14.46 -2.98
CA GLU A 15 13.85 -15.12 -4.18
C GLU A 15 13.28 -14.12 -5.20
N LEU A 16 12.73 -13.00 -4.72
CA LEU A 16 12.28 -11.89 -5.56
C LEU A 16 13.14 -10.65 -5.29
N PRO A 17 13.52 -9.88 -6.33
CA PRO A 17 14.50 -8.81 -6.20
C PRO A 17 13.97 -7.49 -5.63
N PHE A 18 12.66 -7.39 -5.38
CA PHE A 18 12.01 -6.20 -4.83
C PHE A 18 11.06 -6.59 -3.70
N LYS A 19 10.75 -5.62 -2.84
CA LYS A 19 9.66 -5.75 -1.86
C LYS A 19 8.88 -4.45 -1.74
N VAL A 20 7.58 -4.59 -1.52
CA VAL A 20 6.68 -3.51 -1.16
C VAL A 20 6.70 -3.36 0.36
N VAL A 21 6.84 -2.12 0.85
CA VAL A 21 6.83 -1.81 2.29
C VAL A 21 5.82 -0.70 2.55
N PHE A 22 4.83 -0.99 3.37
CA PHE A 22 3.92 0.01 3.91
C PHE A 22 4.36 0.43 5.31
N LYS A 23 4.53 1.74 5.50
CA LYS A 23 4.97 2.31 6.78
C LYS A 23 4.15 3.52 7.17
N GLN A 24 3.97 3.70 8.47
CA GLN A 24 3.42 4.89 9.11
C GLN A 24 4.50 5.50 9.99
N GLY A 25 5.12 6.58 9.49
CA GLY A 25 6.31 7.15 10.12
C GLY A 25 7.48 6.15 10.10
N GLU A 26 7.95 5.76 11.27
CA GLU A 26 9.03 4.77 11.45
C GLU A 26 8.53 3.33 11.62
N THR A 27 7.21 3.14 11.72
CA THR A 27 6.62 1.82 11.95
C THR A 27 6.26 1.15 10.63
N ILE A 28 6.81 -0.04 10.37
CA ILE A 28 6.38 -0.89 9.25
C ILE A 28 5.07 -1.56 9.64
N LEU A 29 4.04 -1.38 8.81
CA LEU A 29 2.74 -2.00 8.98
C LEU A 29 2.71 -3.38 8.32
N THR A 30 3.23 -3.47 7.10
CA THR A 30 3.25 -4.70 6.31
C THR A 30 4.30 -4.61 5.21
N GLU A 31 4.85 -5.75 4.79
CA GLU A 31 5.79 -5.87 3.69
C GLU A 31 5.68 -7.23 2.99
N TRP A 32 5.91 -7.26 1.68
CA TRP A 32 5.93 -8.49 0.89
C TRP A 32 6.83 -8.38 -0.33
N LEU A 33 7.35 -9.54 -0.76
CA LEU A 33 8.25 -9.66 -1.88
C LEU A 33 7.50 -9.57 -3.23
N VAL A 34 8.09 -8.92 -4.22
CA VAL A 34 7.53 -8.73 -5.57
C VAL A 34 8.60 -8.89 -6.66
N GLU A 35 8.18 -9.35 -7.83
CA GLU A 35 9.09 -9.71 -8.93
C GLU A 35 9.78 -8.52 -9.60
N SER A 36 9.11 -7.36 -9.62
CA SER A 36 9.57 -6.16 -10.32
C SER A 36 9.09 -4.90 -9.61
N LYS A 37 9.79 -3.79 -9.86
CA LYS A 37 9.40 -2.49 -9.30
C LYS A 37 7.98 -2.07 -9.74
N GLU A 38 7.68 -2.20 -11.03
CA GLU A 38 6.37 -1.85 -11.60
C GLU A 38 5.23 -2.65 -10.95
N ASP A 39 5.44 -3.94 -10.71
CA ASP A 39 4.47 -4.80 -10.02
C ASP A 39 4.20 -4.32 -8.59
N GLY A 40 5.27 -3.98 -7.85
CA GLY A 40 5.14 -3.40 -6.52
C GLY A 40 4.40 -2.06 -6.51
N GLU A 41 4.66 -1.18 -7.49
CA GLU A 41 3.98 0.11 -7.60
C GLU A 41 2.48 -0.05 -7.89
N LEU A 42 2.09 -1.01 -8.74
CA LEU A 42 0.69 -1.34 -8.99
C LEU A 42 0.00 -1.83 -7.72
N GLN A 43 0.61 -2.78 -7.01
CA GLN A 43 0.05 -3.32 -5.76
C GLN A 43 -0.12 -2.23 -4.68
N ILE A 44 0.82 -1.27 -4.60
CA ILE A 44 0.68 -0.13 -3.69
C ILE A 44 -0.57 0.69 -4.05
N VAL A 45 -0.74 1.03 -5.33
CA VAL A 45 -1.86 1.84 -5.80
C VAL A 45 -3.19 1.11 -5.58
N GLU A 46 -3.25 -0.19 -5.87
CA GLU A 46 -4.46 -0.99 -5.64
C GLU A 46 -4.82 -1.06 -4.15
N THR A 47 -3.83 -1.27 -3.29
CA THR A 47 -4.02 -1.29 -1.83
C THR A 47 -4.52 0.07 -1.33
N LEU A 48 -3.89 1.17 -1.75
CA LEU A 48 -4.29 2.52 -1.35
C LEU A 48 -5.68 2.89 -1.88
N LYS A 49 -5.99 2.54 -3.13
CA LYS A 49 -7.32 2.75 -3.70
C LYS A 49 -8.38 2.00 -2.92
N SER A 50 -8.15 0.72 -2.62
CA SER A 50 -9.09 -0.07 -1.83
C SER A 50 -9.33 0.53 -0.45
N LEU A 51 -8.31 1.10 0.19
CA LEU A 51 -8.46 1.75 1.50
C LEU A 51 -9.18 3.09 1.42
N VAL A 52 -9.07 3.83 0.32
CA VAL A 52 -9.79 5.10 0.12
C VAL A 52 -11.24 4.83 -0.28
N ASP A 53 -11.50 3.87 -1.18
CA ASP A 53 -12.86 3.47 -1.56
C ASP A 53 -13.66 2.95 -0.34
N ASP A 54 -13.04 2.16 0.55
CA ASP A 54 -13.69 1.61 1.75
C ASP A 54 -14.03 2.70 2.80
N ASP A 55 -13.35 3.85 2.76
CA ASP A 55 -13.61 5.03 3.61
C ASP A 55 -14.64 6.00 2.97
N GLU A 56 -14.94 5.88 1.67
CA GLU A 56 -15.91 6.72 0.95
C GLU A 56 -17.35 6.14 0.94
N ASP A 57 -17.59 4.98 1.56
CA ASP A 57 -18.92 4.35 1.72
C ASP A 57 -19.66 4.79 3.01
N GLU A 58 -19.53 6.05 3.45
CA GLU A 58 -20.35 6.62 4.54
C GLU A 58 -20.81 8.06 4.26
N GLU A 59 -21.38 8.32 3.08
CA GLU A 59 -22.40 9.37 2.93
C GLU A 59 -23.73 8.74 2.52
N GLY A 60 -24.38 8.13 3.51
CA GLY A 60 -25.82 7.94 3.50
C GLY A 60 -26.51 9.30 3.52
N ASP A 61 -26.88 9.79 2.34
CA ASP A 61 -27.94 10.80 2.19
C ASP A 61 -29.28 10.04 2.23
N ASP A 62 -29.68 9.65 3.45
CA ASP A 62 -31.09 9.45 3.78
C ASP A 62 -31.74 10.86 3.89
N ASP A 63 -32.91 11.00 3.25
CA ASP A 63 -33.99 11.98 3.51
C ASP A 63 -34.06 13.27 2.64
N ASP A 64 -34.84 13.25 1.54
CA ASP A 64 -36.18 13.91 1.38
C ASP A 64 -36.89 13.52 0.06
#